data_AF-A0A9W5QW15-F1
#
_entry.id   AF-A0A9W5QW15-F1
#
_cell.length_a   1.000
_cell.length_b   1.000
_cell.length_c   1.000
_cell.angle_alpha   90.00
_cell.angle_beta   90.00
_cell.angle_gamma   90.00
#
_symmetry.space_group_name_H-M   'P 1'
#
loop_
_entity.id
_entity.type
_entity.pdbx_description
1 polymer ?
#
loop_
_entity_poly.entity_id
_entity_poly.type
_entity_poly.pdbx_seq_one_letter_code
_entity_poly.pdbx_strand_id
1 'polypeptide(L)'
;MFVEEVAKEFSIHFNKLHYWISEYEEYGESAFPDRGSALSHSQYEMKKLKRENEELRKELDLLKRFQFFFKKKECVRIQYLIENKHKYNIKKTCKTLNISRSGYYQYLQRTPSKRALENEMLSEEI
;
A
#
# COMPACT_ATOMS: atom_id res chain seq x y z
N MET A 1 -8.67 24.26 -42.97
CA MET A 1 -9.46 24.87 -41.89
C MET A 1 -8.48 25.28 -40.81
N PHE A 2 -8.46 26.55 -40.42
CA PHE A 2 -7.47 27.03 -39.46
C PHE A 2 -7.91 26.67 -38.04
N VAL A 3 -6.96 26.25 -37.20
CA VAL A 3 -7.19 25.93 -35.78
C VAL A 3 -7.82 27.12 -35.04
N GLU A 4 -7.49 28.34 -35.44
CA GLU A 4 -8.06 29.57 -34.90
C GLU A 4 -9.54 29.77 -35.23
N GLU A 5 -10.00 29.34 -36.41
CA GLU A 5 -11.41 29.44 -36.83
C GLU A 5 -12.26 28.47 -36.02
N VAL A 6 -11.78 27.22 -35.89
CA VAL A 6 -12.43 26.17 -35.09
C VAL A 6 -12.45 26.57 -33.60
N ALA A 7 -11.34 27.09 -33.08
CA ALA A 7 -11.27 27.56 -31.69
C ALA A 7 -12.29 28.67 -31.40
N LYS A 8 -12.48 29.61 -32.33
CA LYS A 8 -13.50 30.67 -32.21
C LYS A 8 -14.92 30.12 -32.27
N GLU A 9 -15.20 29.18 -33.18
CA GLU A 9 -16.51 28.54 -33.32
C GLU A 9 -16.94 27.82 -32.04
N PHE A 10 -16.03 27.05 -31.44
CA PHE A 10 -16.28 26.32 -30.19
C PHE A 10 -16.05 27.15 -28.92
N SER A 11 -15.67 28.43 -29.04
CA SER A 11 -15.34 29.31 -27.92
C SER A 11 -14.26 28.73 -26.98
N ILE A 12 -13.29 28.01 -27.56
CA ILE A 12 -12.14 27.43 -26.87
C ILE A 12 -10.92 28.32 -27.15
N HIS A 13 -10.04 28.48 -26.16
CA HIS A 13 -8.79 29.22 -26.38
C HIS A 13 -7.90 28.47 -27.38
N PHE A 14 -7.40 29.14 -28.43
CA PHE A 14 -6.62 28.51 -29.50
C PHE A 14 -5.41 27.69 -29.00
N ASN A 15 -4.69 28.18 -27.99
CA ASN A 15 -3.60 27.43 -27.35
C ASN A 15 -4.02 26.05 -26.78
N LYS A 16 -5.25 25.92 -26.25
CA LYS A 16 -5.74 24.63 -25.75
C LYS A 16 -6.00 23.66 -26.89
N LEU A 17 -6.52 24.15 -28.01
CA LEU A 17 -6.78 23.31 -29.17
C LEU A 17 -5.47 22.81 -29.79
N HIS A 18 -4.44 23.67 -29.88
CA HIS A 18 -3.10 23.24 -30.28
C HIS A 18 -2.48 22.22 -29.32
N TYR A 19 -2.64 22.42 -28.00
CA TYR A 19 -2.19 21.46 -27.00
C TYR A 19 -2.88 20.10 -27.16
N TRP A 20 -4.20 20.08 -27.40
CA TRP A 20 -4.94 18.84 -27.64
C TRP A 20 -4.58 18.14 -28.94
N ILE A 21 -4.34 18.89 -30.01
CA ILE A 21 -3.86 18.33 -31.28
C ILE A 21 -2.50 17.66 -31.05
N SER A 22 -1.58 18.34 -30.36
CA SER A 22 -0.26 17.76 -30.04
C SER A 22 -0.37 16.51 -29.17
N GLU A 23 -1.22 16.50 -28.14
CA GLU A 23 -1.43 15.28 -27.34
C GLU A 23 -2.08 14.15 -28.15
N TYR A 24 -3.00 14.47 -29.07
CA TYR A 24 -3.62 13.48 -29.95
C TYR A 24 -2.66 12.91 -30.98
N GLU A 25 -1.74 13.72 -31.52
CA GLU A 25 -0.68 13.25 -32.42
C GLU A 25 0.30 12.30 -31.70
N GLU A 26 0.60 12.56 -30.43
CA GLU A 26 1.55 11.75 -29.66
C GLU A 26 0.93 10.46 -29.10
N TYR A 27 -0.30 10.54 -28.56
CA TYR A 27 -0.94 9.44 -27.82
C TYR A 27 -2.15 8.83 -28.55
N GLY A 28 -2.57 9.37 -29.69
CA GLY A 28 -3.68 8.88 -30.51
C GLY A 28 -5.01 8.83 -29.75
N GLU A 29 -5.75 7.72 -29.90
CA GLU A 29 -7.00 7.48 -29.17
C GLU A 29 -6.82 7.43 -27.64
N SER A 30 -5.58 7.24 -27.16
CA SER A 30 -5.28 7.24 -25.73
C SER A 30 -4.99 8.63 -25.16
N ALA A 31 -5.01 9.70 -25.98
CA ALA A 31 -4.68 11.07 -25.57
C ALA A 31 -5.59 11.63 -24.47
N PHE A 32 -6.86 11.25 -24.48
CA PHE A 32 -7.87 11.71 -23.52
C PHE A 32 -8.61 10.52 -22.90
N PRO A 33 -7.99 9.82 -21.93
CA PRO A 33 -8.74 8.87 -21.12
C PRO A 33 -9.88 9.60 -20.38
N ASP A 34 -10.90 8.84 -19.94
CA ASP A 34 -12.12 9.29 -19.24
C ASP A 34 -11.92 10.38 -18.15
N ARG A 35 -10.69 10.56 -17.65
CA ARG A 35 -10.28 11.65 -16.74
C ARG A 35 -8.97 12.32 -17.18
N GLY A 36 -9.05 13.31 -18.06
CA GLY A 36 -7.96 14.26 -18.33
C GLY A 36 -6.99 13.81 -19.43
N SER A 37 -5.75 14.30 -19.38
CA SER A 37 -4.74 13.96 -20.40
C SER A 37 -4.06 12.62 -20.17
N ALA A 38 -3.62 11.97 -21.25
CA ALA A 38 -2.86 10.73 -21.24
C ALA A 38 -1.61 10.81 -20.38
N LEU A 39 -0.87 11.92 -20.49
CA LEU A 39 0.34 12.16 -19.72
C LEU A 39 0.03 12.26 -18.22
N SER A 40 -1.04 12.98 -17.86
CA SER A 40 -1.44 13.11 -16.45
C SER A 40 -1.92 11.79 -15.87
N HIS A 41 -2.72 11.04 -16.64
CA HIS A 41 -3.23 9.74 -16.23
C HIS A 41 -2.10 8.71 -16.06
N SER A 42 -1.19 8.61 -17.02
CA SER A 42 -0.04 7.70 -16.95
C SER A 42 0.91 8.06 -15.80
N GLN A 43 1.17 9.35 -15.56
CA GLN A 43 1.97 9.79 -14.40
C GLN A 43 1.28 9.46 -13.07
N TYR A 44 -0.04 9.63 -12.99
CA TYR A 44 -0.82 9.27 -11.81
C TYR A 44 -0.75 7.77 -11.52
N GLU A 45 -1.02 6.93 -12.52
CA GLU A 45 -0.95 5.48 -12.39
C GLU A 45 0.48 5.03 -12.05
N MET A 46 1.50 5.60 -12.69
CA MET A 46 2.91 5.33 -12.37
C MET A 46 3.21 5.64 -10.90
N LYS A 47 2.73 6.77 -10.37
CA LYS A 47 2.93 7.15 -8.97
C LYS A 47 2.18 6.21 -8.02
N LYS A 48 0.95 5.83 -8.36
CA LYS A 48 0.13 4.88 -7.61
C LYS A 48 0.80 3.50 -7.54
N LEU A 49 1.18 2.95 -8.69
CA LEU A 49 1.87 1.66 -8.81
C LEU A 49 3.22 1.65 -8.09
N LYS A 50 3.97 2.76 -8.10
CA LYS A 50 5.22 2.89 -7.33
C LYS A 50 4.97 2.79 -5.83
N ARG A 51 3.92 3.45 -5.32
CA ARG A 51 3.53 3.34 -3.90
C ARG A 51 3.10 1.92 -3.56
N GLU A 52 2.25 1.31 -4.37
CA GLU A 52 1.80 -0.07 -4.15
C GLU A 52 2.98 -1.05 -4.14
N ASN A 53 3.94 -0.90 -5.06
CA ASN A 53 5.16 -1.70 -5.06
C ASN A 53 6.00 -1.51 -3.79
N GLU A 54 6.14 -0.28 -3.30
CA GLU A 54 6.86 -0.01 -2.05
C GLU A 54 6.16 -0.66 -0.85
N GLU A 55 4.84 -0.58 -0.79
CA GLU A 55 4.04 -1.23 0.25
C GLU A 55 4.17 -2.75 0.20
N LEU A 56 4.04 -3.36 -0.98
CA LEU A 56 4.21 -4.79 -1.18
C LEU A 56 5.62 -5.26 -0.81
N ARG A 57 6.66 -4.47 -1.12
CA ARG A 57 8.03 -4.79 -0.70
C ARG A 57 8.18 -4.81 0.82
N LYS A 58 7.56 -3.87 1.53
CA LYS A 58 7.54 -3.84 3.01
C LYS A 58 6.80 -5.06 3.57
N GLU A 59 5.68 -5.44 2.97
CA GLU A 59 4.93 -6.64 3.36
C GLU A 59 5.74 -7.92 3.12
N LEU A 60 6.46 -8.03 2.00
CA LEU A 60 7.34 -9.17 1.73
C LEU A 60 8.54 -9.25 2.68
N ASP A 61 9.18 -8.11 2.99
CA ASP A 61 10.28 -8.10 3.97
C ASP A 61 9.80 -8.57 5.35
N LEU A 62 8.61 -8.10 5.76
CA LEU A 62 7.95 -8.59 6.95
C LEU A 62 7.72 -10.11 6.86
N LEU A 63 7.10 -10.63 5.80
CA LEU A 63 6.86 -12.07 5.65
C LEU A 63 8.14 -12.89 5.72
N LYS A 64 9.24 -12.42 5.12
CA LYS A 64 10.55 -13.06 5.19
C LYS A 64 11.09 -13.13 6.62
N ARG A 65 11.03 -12.02 7.37
CA ARG A 65 11.44 -11.99 8.79
C ARG A 65 10.59 -12.93 9.65
N PHE A 66 9.31 -13.06 9.32
CA PHE A 66 8.35 -13.84 10.07
C PHE A 66 8.19 -15.29 9.58
N GLN A 67 8.95 -15.71 8.57
CA GLN A 67 8.82 -17.03 7.93
C GLN A 67 8.89 -18.18 8.95
N PHE A 68 9.77 -18.06 9.95
CA PHE A 68 9.92 -19.05 11.02
C PHE A 68 8.76 -19.02 12.05
N PHE A 69 8.15 -17.84 12.24
CA PHE A 69 7.10 -17.63 13.24
C PHE A 69 5.71 -18.08 12.78
N PHE A 70 5.49 -18.29 11.48
CA PHE A 70 4.20 -18.78 10.96
C PHE A 70 3.81 -20.15 11.51
N LYS A 71 4.78 -21.00 11.87
CA LYS A 71 4.52 -22.31 12.51
C LYS A 71 4.30 -22.20 14.03
N LYS A 72 4.57 -21.04 14.64
CA LYS A 72 4.43 -20.82 16.09
C LYS A 72 3.02 -20.37 16.45
N LYS A 73 2.67 -20.53 17.73
CA LYS A 73 1.38 -20.09 18.29
C LYS A 73 1.17 -18.58 18.08
N GLU A 74 -0.10 -18.16 17.99
CA GLU A 74 -0.49 -16.76 17.77
C GLU A 74 0.07 -15.82 18.86
N CYS A 75 0.16 -16.26 20.11
CA CYS A 75 0.76 -15.48 21.21
C CYS A 75 2.20 -15.06 20.92
N VAL A 76 3.05 -15.97 20.43
CA VAL A 76 4.46 -15.68 20.13
C VAL A 76 4.58 -14.68 18.97
N ARG A 77 3.69 -14.79 17.97
CA ARG A 77 3.64 -13.83 16.85
C ARG A 77 3.25 -12.43 17.34
N ILE A 78 2.27 -12.35 18.25
CA ILE A 78 1.83 -11.08 18.84
C ILE A 78 2.94 -10.48 19.73
N GLN A 79 3.62 -11.30 20.52
CA GLN A 79 4.73 -10.86 21.39
C GLN A 79 5.83 -10.16 20.58
N TYR A 80 6.28 -10.79 19.50
CA TYR A 80 7.30 -10.19 18.62
C TYR A 80 6.84 -8.87 17.97
N LEU A 81 5.54 -8.76 17.65
CA LEU A 81 4.97 -7.51 17.13
C LEU A 81 5.01 -6.38 18.16
N ILE A 82 4.79 -6.69 19.43
CA ILE A 82 4.84 -5.72 20.52
C ILE A 82 6.28 -5.20 20.71
N GLU A 83 7.26 -6.11 20.69
CA GLU A 83 8.68 -5.77 20.77
C GLU A 83 9.13 -4.84 19.64
N ASN A 84 8.62 -5.08 18.42
CA ASN A 84 8.97 -4.29 17.25
C ASN A 84 7.88 -3.27 16.84
N LYS A 85 7.03 -2.83 17.76
CA LYS A 85 5.87 -1.96 17.48
C LYS A 85 6.22 -0.64 16.77
N HIS A 86 7.43 -0.12 16.99
CA HIS A 86 7.89 1.15 16.42
C HIS A 86 8.26 1.03 14.93
N LYS A 87 8.55 -0.18 14.44
CA LYS A 87 8.96 -0.42 13.06
C LYS A 87 7.79 -0.68 12.12
N TYR A 88 6.66 -1.13 12.65
CA TYR A 88 5.57 -1.68 11.83
C TYR A 88 4.22 -1.02 12.11
N ASN A 89 3.41 -0.86 11.07
CA ASN A 89 2.03 -0.44 11.22
C ASN A 89 1.16 -1.63 11.64
N ILE A 90 0.78 -1.70 12.92
CA ILE A 90 0.02 -2.82 13.51
C ILE A 90 -1.19 -3.25 12.67
N LYS A 91 -1.93 -2.31 12.07
CA LYS A 91 -3.09 -2.66 11.22
C LYS A 91 -2.68 -3.50 10.02
N LYS A 92 -1.62 -3.08 9.31
CA LYS A 92 -1.10 -3.80 8.15
C LYS A 92 -0.46 -5.11 8.58
N THR A 93 0.38 -5.08 9.62
CA THR A 93 1.11 -6.26 10.10
C THR A 93 0.19 -7.37 10.58
N CYS A 94 -0.88 -7.05 11.33
CA CYS A 94 -1.87 -8.04 11.75
C CYS A 94 -2.56 -8.70 10.53
N LYS A 95 -2.85 -7.94 9.48
CA LYS A 95 -3.43 -8.47 8.23
C LYS A 95 -2.45 -9.40 7.52
N THR A 96 -1.18 -8.98 7.39
CA THR A 96 -0.13 -9.76 6.72
C THR A 96 0.20 -11.06 7.46
N LEU A 97 0.17 -11.04 8.80
CA LEU A 97 0.48 -12.21 9.64
C LEU A 97 -0.74 -13.07 9.96
N ASN A 98 -1.92 -12.75 9.42
CA ASN A 98 -3.18 -13.44 9.71
C ASN A 98 -3.48 -13.52 11.22
N ILE A 99 -3.42 -12.36 11.89
CA ILE A 99 -3.73 -12.18 13.31
C ILE A 99 -4.97 -11.28 13.41
N SER A 100 -5.93 -11.66 14.25
CA SER A 100 -7.09 -10.80 14.50
C SER A 100 -6.67 -9.52 15.22
N ARG A 101 -7.16 -8.35 14.79
CA ARG A 101 -6.84 -7.08 15.45
C ARG A 101 -7.33 -7.08 16.90
N SER A 102 -8.50 -7.68 17.16
CA SER A 102 -9.02 -7.90 18.51
C SER A 102 -8.11 -8.78 19.35
N GLY A 103 -7.60 -9.89 18.79
CA GLY A 103 -6.65 -10.77 19.47
C GLY A 103 -5.36 -10.05 19.87
N TYR A 104 -4.84 -9.15 19.03
CA TYR A 104 -3.68 -8.31 19.37
C TYR A 104 -3.96 -7.41 20.58
N TYR A 105 -5.07 -6.66 20.58
CA TYR A 105 -5.40 -5.77 21.70
C TYR A 105 -5.82 -6.52 22.96
N GLN A 106 -6.48 -7.67 22.82
CA GLN A 106 -6.80 -8.54 23.94
C GLN A 106 -5.51 -9.07 24.58
N TYR A 107 -4.51 -9.45 23.78
CA TYR A 107 -3.21 -9.89 24.28
C TYR A 107 -2.49 -8.78 25.07
N LEU A 108 -2.54 -7.53 24.60
CA LEU A 108 -2.01 -6.37 25.34
C LEU A 108 -2.69 -6.15 26.70
N GLN A 109 -3.96 -6.54 26.82
CA GLN A 109 -4.75 -6.42 28.05
C GLN A 109 -4.67 -7.67 28.94
N ARG A 110 -4.00 -8.74 28.51
CA ARG A 110 -3.89 -9.97 29.31
C ARG A 110 -2.95 -9.75 30.48
N THR A 111 -3.41 -10.13 31.67
CA THR A 111 -2.54 -10.46 32.80
C THR A 111 -2.08 -11.91 32.63
N PRO A 112 -0.75 -12.17 32.62
CA PRO A 112 -0.26 -13.54 32.48
C PRO A 112 -0.67 -14.37 33.70
N SER A 113 -1.29 -15.52 33.44
CA SER A 113 -1.55 -16.55 34.45
C SER A 113 -0.24 -17.17 34.92
N LYS A 114 -0.18 -17.69 36.16
CA LYS A 114 1.01 -18.35 36.72
C LYS A 114 1.61 -19.42 35.80
N ARG A 115 0.77 -20.22 35.13
CA ARG A 115 1.21 -21.25 34.16
C ARG A 115 1.76 -20.67 32.85
N ALA A 116 1.35 -19.46 32.47
CA ALA A 116 1.83 -18.81 31.25
C ALA A 116 3.27 -18.30 31.44
N LEU A 117 3.56 -17.73 32.62
CA LEU A 117 4.92 -17.37 33.05
C LEU A 117 5.84 -18.58 33.08
N GLU A 118 5.36 -19.71 33.64
CA GLU A 118 6.12 -20.96 33.71
C GLU A 118 6.52 -21.50 32.33
N ASN A 119 5.61 -21.43 31.36
CA ASN A 119 5.88 -21.84 29.97
C ASN A 119 6.84 -20.88 29.23
N GLU A 120 6.82 -19.58 29.56
CA GLU A 120 7.78 -18.60 29.03
C GLU A 120 9.18 -18.90 29.56
N MET A 121 9.33 -19.13 30.86
CA MET A 121 10.61 -19.50 31.48
C MET A 121 11.20 -20.78 30.88
N LEU A 122 10.39 -21.83 30.67
CA LEU A 122 10.84 -23.07 30.04
C LEU A 122 11.25 -22.90 28.57
N SER A 123 10.76 -21.85 27.89
CA SER A 123 11.15 -21.55 26.51
C SER A 123 12.47 -20.79 26.38
N GLU A 124 12.97 -20.23 27.49
CA GLU A 124 14.29 -19.59 27.59
C GLU A 124 15.39 -20.60 27.97
N GLU A 125 15.03 -21.78 28.49
CA GLU A 125 15.97 -22.84 28.93
C GLU A 125 16.36 -23.85 27.83
N ILE A 126 15.86 -23.70 26.59
CA ILE A 126 16.16 -24.58 25.44
C ILE A 126 16.91 -23.81 24.35
#